data_AF-A0AA45U480-F1
#
_entry.id   AF-A0AA45U480-F1
#
_cell.length_a   1.000
_cell.length_b   1.000
_cell.length_c   1.000
_cell.angle_alpha   90.00
_cell.angle_beta   90.00
_cell.angle_gamma   90.00
#
_symmetry.space_group_name_H-M   'P 1'
#
loop_
_entity.id
_entity.type
_entity.pdbx_description
1 polymer ?
#
loop_
_entity_poly.entity_id
_entity_poly.type
_entity_poly.pdbx_seq_one_letter_code
_entity_poly.pdbx_strand_id
1 'polypeptide(L)'
;MNLIRLSVVGVGVAFLVAGCGGRRSNSKVDFSQMGPSINSKRYANLEKIAAKDLKCQEELTPQYLGENQYRMIGCNTEGVYELRCIMGQCSWIPDVRLRAEFDLSCGKAELQASKLDRVTTGVVGCGKRATYRLRKAGYSYSWILNSPVTQDEVPASVPVQAPAPASAPADEVPVPTEL
;
A
#
# COMPACT_ATOMS: atom_id res chain seq x y z
N MET A 1 6.60 -62.45 -47.74
CA MET A 1 5.99 -61.12 -47.54
C MET A 1 5.97 -60.84 -46.05
N ASN A 2 7.00 -60.16 -45.53
CA ASN A 2 7.08 -59.68 -44.15
C ASN A 2 6.79 -58.19 -44.15
N LEU A 3 5.74 -57.76 -43.45
CA LEU A 3 5.48 -56.35 -43.17
C LEU A 3 5.42 -56.17 -41.66
N ILE A 4 6.54 -55.70 -41.13
CA ILE A 4 6.74 -55.13 -39.80
C ILE A 4 5.90 -53.85 -39.73
N ARG A 5 4.96 -53.76 -38.78
CA ARG A 5 4.32 -52.50 -38.40
C ARG A 5 4.95 -51.97 -37.13
N LEU A 6 5.71 -50.89 -37.28
CA LEU A 6 6.33 -50.08 -36.24
C LEU A 6 5.50 -48.80 -36.03
N SER A 7 5.43 -48.37 -34.76
CA SER A 7 5.15 -47.00 -34.28
C SER A 7 3.67 -46.57 -34.35
N VAL A 8 3.07 -45.94 -33.32
CA VAL A 8 3.54 -44.81 -32.51
C VAL A 8 2.95 -44.91 -31.10
N VAL A 9 3.79 -44.93 -30.08
CA VAL A 9 3.40 -44.67 -28.68
C VAL A 9 3.31 -43.16 -28.52
N GLY A 10 2.09 -42.62 -28.59
CA GLY A 10 1.81 -41.23 -28.24
C GLY A 10 1.80 -41.07 -26.72
N VAL A 11 2.94 -40.66 -26.15
CA VAL A 11 3.02 -40.22 -24.75
C VAL A 11 2.32 -38.86 -24.65
N GLY A 12 1.03 -38.88 -24.33
CA GLY A 12 0.28 -37.69 -23.97
C GLY A 12 0.74 -37.19 -22.61
N VAL A 13 1.58 -36.15 -22.58
CA VAL A 13 1.87 -35.40 -21.37
C VAL A 13 0.63 -34.58 -21.02
N ALA A 14 -0.24 -35.15 -20.20
CA ALA A 14 -1.32 -34.41 -19.56
C ALA A 14 -0.67 -33.46 -18.53
N PHE A 15 -0.48 -32.19 -18.90
CA PHE A 15 -0.28 -31.12 -17.93
C PHE A 15 -1.57 -30.98 -17.12
N LEU A 16 -1.65 -31.75 -16.03
CA LEU A 16 -2.56 -31.47 -14.93
C LEU A 16 -2.11 -30.15 -14.32
N VAL A 17 -2.68 -29.05 -14.79
CA VAL A 17 -2.72 -27.81 -14.04
C VAL A 17 -3.58 -28.10 -12.82
N ALA A 18 -2.96 -28.68 -11.79
CA ALA A 18 -3.52 -28.76 -10.47
C ALA A 18 -3.67 -27.31 -9.99
N GLY A 19 -4.82 -26.70 -10.28
CA GLY A 19 -5.24 -25.51 -9.59
C GLY A 19 -5.31 -25.87 -8.12
N CYS A 20 -4.31 -25.46 -7.35
CA CYS A 20 -4.28 -25.56 -5.90
C CYS A 20 -5.40 -24.71 -5.31
N GLY A 21 -6.63 -25.23 -5.38
CA GLY A 21 -7.78 -24.76 -4.63
C GLY A 21 -7.61 -25.17 -3.17
N GLY A 22 -6.60 -24.62 -2.50
CA GLY A 22 -6.47 -24.73 -1.05
C GLY A 22 -7.75 -24.18 -0.43
N ARG A 23 -8.55 -25.05 0.19
CA ARG A 23 -9.72 -24.64 0.98
C ARG A 23 -9.20 -23.87 2.19
N ARG A 24 -9.26 -22.55 2.13
CA ARG A 24 -9.07 -21.72 3.34
C ARG A 24 -10.19 -22.03 4.32
N SER A 25 -9.81 -22.44 5.53
CA SER A 25 -10.75 -22.83 6.58
C SER A 25 -10.86 -21.71 7.58
N ASN A 26 -12.05 -21.10 7.68
CA ASN A 26 -12.32 -20.04 8.65
C ASN A 26 -12.61 -20.58 10.06
N SER A 27 -12.43 -21.88 10.29
CA SER A 27 -12.80 -22.57 11.53
C SER A 27 -11.97 -22.13 12.75
N LYS A 28 -10.81 -21.50 12.52
CA LYS A 28 -9.90 -21.04 13.58
C LYS A 28 -10.09 -19.57 13.96
N VAL A 29 -10.96 -18.85 13.25
CA VAL A 29 -11.14 -17.41 13.43
C VAL A 29 -12.09 -17.15 14.60
N ASP A 30 -11.58 -16.51 15.64
CA ASP A 30 -12.40 -16.06 16.77
C ASP A 30 -13.11 -14.74 16.42
N PHE A 31 -14.37 -14.84 15.99
CA PHE A 31 -15.18 -13.67 15.63
C PHE A 31 -15.50 -12.77 16.83
N SER A 32 -15.38 -13.24 18.07
CA SER A 32 -15.64 -12.41 19.26
C SER A 32 -14.64 -11.25 19.37
N GLN A 33 -13.43 -11.43 18.82
CA GLN A 33 -12.37 -10.42 18.83
C GLN A 33 -12.36 -9.52 17.58
N MET A 34 -13.29 -9.73 16.65
CA MET A 34 -13.30 -9.08 15.35
C MET A 34 -14.33 -7.94 15.22
N GLY A 35 -14.85 -7.47 16.36
CA GLY A 35 -15.81 -6.38 16.43
C GLY A 35 -17.23 -6.74 15.98
N PRO A 36 -18.22 -5.90 16.29
CA PRO A 36 -19.64 -6.23 16.15
C PRO A 36 -20.11 -6.33 14.69
N SER A 37 -19.36 -5.76 13.75
CA SER A 37 -19.74 -5.72 12.33
C SER A 37 -19.30 -6.95 11.53
N ILE A 38 -18.47 -7.84 12.09
CA ILE A 38 -18.01 -9.01 11.34
C ILE A 38 -18.98 -10.19 11.49
N ASN A 39 -19.04 -11.05 10.48
CA ASN A 39 -19.58 -12.40 10.59
C ASN A 39 -18.84 -13.32 9.62
N SER A 40 -19.12 -14.63 9.68
CA SER A 40 -18.46 -15.63 8.84
C SER A 40 -18.53 -15.34 7.34
N LYS A 41 -19.67 -14.86 6.84
CA LYS A 41 -19.85 -14.51 5.42
C LYS A 41 -19.02 -13.28 5.02
N ARG A 42 -19.03 -12.24 5.84
CA ARG A 42 -18.26 -11.00 5.61
C ARG A 42 -16.76 -11.28 5.66
N TYR A 43 -16.33 -12.10 6.61
CA TYR A 43 -14.95 -12.54 6.74
C TYR A 43 -14.48 -13.36 5.53
N ALA A 44 -15.26 -14.36 5.10
CA ALA A 44 -14.93 -15.14 3.91
C ALA A 44 -14.82 -14.28 2.63
N ASN A 45 -15.54 -13.15 2.57
CA ASN A 45 -15.39 -12.19 1.49
C ASN A 45 -14.12 -11.34 1.64
N LEU A 46 -13.83 -10.86 2.86
CA LEU A 46 -12.59 -10.14 3.18
C LEU A 46 -11.36 -10.97 2.82
N GLU A 47 -11.31 -12.22 3.26
CA GLU A 47 -10.18 -13.11 3.01
C GLU A 47 -9.92 -13.31 1.52
N LYS A 48 -10.98 -13.44 0.70
CA LYS A 48 -10.86 -13.55 -0.76
C LYS A 48 -10.29 -12.28 -1.39
N ILE A 49 -10.79 -11.12 -0.98
CA ILE A 49 -10.31 -9.82 -1.45
C ILE A 49 -8.84 -9.64 -1.04
N ALA A 50 -8.55 -9.83 0.25
CA ALA A 50 -7.23 -9.62 0.80
C ALA A 50 -6.20 -10.57 0.18
N ALA A 51 -6.54 -11.83 -0.04
CA ALA A 51 -5.63 -12.75 -0.70
C ALA A 51 -5.29 -12.37 -2.13
N LYS A 52 -6.28 -11.86 -2.89
CA LYS A 52 -6.05 -11.36 -4.24
C LYS A 52 -5.14 -10.14 -4.21
N ASP A 53 -5.47 -9.17 -3.36
CA ASP A 53 -4.77 -7.90 -3.24
C ASP A 53 -3.33 -8.07 -2.73
N LEU A 54 -3.14 -8.97 -1.76
CA LEU A 54 -1.84 -9.31 -1.17
C LEU A 54 -1.07 -10.37 -1.98
N LYS A 55 -1.66 -10.91 -3.06
CA LYS A 55 -1.10 -12.03 -3.85
C LYS A 55 -0.70 -13.23 -2.98
N CYS A 56 -1.43 -13.46 -1.90
CA CYS A 56 -1.13 -14.48 -0.90
C CYS A 56 -2.06 -15.68 -1.06
N GLN A 57 -1.49 -16.87 -1.24
CA GLN A 57 -2.25 -18.13 -1.38
C GLN A 57 -2.49 -18.81 -0.03
N GLU A 58 -1.62 -18.57 0.95
CA GLU A 58 -1.70 -19.09 2.32
C GLU A 58 -2.87 -18.50 3.12
N GLU A 59 -3.09 -19.04 4.32
CA GLU A 59 -4.08 -18.54 5.27
C GLU A 59 -3.65 -17.17 5.81
N LEU A 60 -4.55 -16.19 5.74
CA LEU A 60 -4.28 -14.84 6.24
C LEU A 60 -4.71 -14.75 7.71
N THR A 61 -3.88 -14.09 8.52
CA THR A 61 -4.20 -13.80 9.92
C THR A 61 -4.90 -12.44 10.01
N PRO A 62 -6.14 -12.37 10.52
CA PRO A 62 -6.82 -11.11 10.74
C PRO A 62 -6.43 -10.46 12.08
N GLN A 63 -6.41 -9.13 12.09
CA GLN A 63 -6.30 -8.31 13.28
C GLN A 63 -7.33 -7.18 13.19
N TYR A 64 -8.22 -7.07 14.19
CA TYR A 64 -9.18 -5.97 14.27
C TYR A 64 -8.49 -4.72 14.80
N LEU A 65 -8.67 -3.59 14.12
CA LEU A 65 -8.05 -2.30 14.48
C LEU A 65 -9.04 -1.33 15.15
N GLY A 66 -10.30 -1.73 15.33
CA GLY A 66 -11.38 -0.82 15.73
C GLY A 66 -12.07 -0.18 14.53
N GLU A 67 -13.21 0.49 14.78
CA GLU A 67 -13.93 1.29 13.76
C GLU A 67 -14.21 0.58 12.43
N ASN A 68 -14.50 -0.73 12.49
CA ASN A 68 -14.72 -1.59 11.31
C ASN A 68 -13.50 -1.71 10.39
N GLN A 69 -12.29 -1.50 10.92
CA GLN A 69 -11.03 -1.70 10.21
C GLN A 69 -10.38 -3.03 10.59
N TYR A 70 -9.85 -3.71 9.57
CA TYR A 70 -9.29 -5.05 9.68
C TYR A 70 -7.96 -5.08 8.94
N ARG A 71 -6.90 -5.42 9.66
CA ARG A 71 -5.61 -5.74 9.04
C ARG A 71 -5.59 -7.23 8.72
N MET A 72 -5.26 -7.56 7.48
CA MET A 72 -5.02 -8.93 7.03
C MET A 72 -3.52 -9.10 6.81
N ILE A 73 -2.92 -10.11 7.42
CA ILE A 73 -1.47 -10.34 7.46
C ILE A 73 -1.15 -11.72 6.90
N GLY A 74 -0.16 -11.83 6.03
CA GLY A 74 0.35 -13.11 5.53
C GLY A 74 1.28 -12.93 4.34
N CYS A 75 2.04 -13.96 3.98
CA CYS A 75 3.00 -13.91 2.86
C CYS A 75 3.96 -12.70 2.91
N ASN A 76 4.47 -12.36 4.11
CA ASN A 76 5.36 -11.21 4.36
C ASN A 76 4.77 -9.86 3.93
N THR A 77 3.44 -9.73 3.95
CA THR A 77 2.75 -8.50 3.60
C THR A 77 1.47 -8.33 4.41
N GLU A 78 0.95 -7.12 4.42
CA GLU A 78 -0.29 -6.79 5.11
C GLU A 78 -1.15 -5.79 4.33
N GLY A 79 -2.45 -5.79 4.60
CA GLY A 79 -3.38 -4.80 4.05
C GLY A 79 -4.45 -4.43 5.05
N VAL A 80 -4.84 -3.16 5.08
CA VAL A 80 -5.92 -2.66 5.94
C VAL A 80 -7.19 -2.44 5.13
N TYR A 81 -8.29 -3.05 5.57
CA TYR A 81 -9.60 -3.01 4.91
C TYR A 81 -10.65 -2.44 5.85
N GLU A 82 -11.53 -1.58 5.34
CA GLU A 82 -12.64 -1.01 6.12
C GLU A 82 -13.97 -1.62 5.65
N LEU A 83 -14.78 -2.13 6.59
CA LEU A 83 -16.14 -2.56 6.30
C LEU A 83 -17.08 -1.37 6.41
N ARG A 84 -17.73 -1.01 5.30
CA ARG A 84 -18.74 0.07 5.27
C ARG A 84 -20.11 -0.48 4.91
N CYS A 85 -21.08 -0.27 5.80
CA CYS A 85 -22.46 -0.68 5.62
C CYS A 85 -23.37 0.52 5.38
N ILE A 86 -24.20 0.48 4.33
CA ILE A 86 -25.22 1.48 4.02
C ILE A 86 -26.54 0.74 3.80
N MET A 87 -27.56 1.05 4.62
CA MET A 87 -28.89 0.43 4.54
C MET A 87 -28.83 -1.11 4.51
N GLY A 88 -28.01 -1.71 5.39
CA GLY A 88 -27.84 -3.17 5.48
C GLY A 88 -26.92 -3.80 4.42
N GLN A 89 -26.56 -3.08 3.36
CA GLN A 89 -25.60 -3.53 2.36
C GLN A 89 -24.19 -3.15 2.77
N CYS A 90 -23.31 -4.13 2.93
CA CYS A 90 -21.93 -3.91 3.37
C CYS A 90 -20.93 -4.23 2.27
N SER A 91 -19.93 -3.36 2.14
CA SER A 91 -18.86 -3.52 1.17
C SER A 91 -17.51 -3.21 1.80
N TRP A 92 -16.49 -3.91 1.35
CA TRP A 92 -15.11 -3.69 1.76
C TRP A 92 -14.51 -2.53 0.97
N ILE A 93 -13.87 -1.62 1.70
CA ILE A 93 -12.98 -0.60 1.14
C ILE A 93 -11.57 -1.18 1.15
N PRO A 94 -10.90 -1.30 0.00
CA PRO A 94 -9.55 -1.85 -0.08
C PRO A 94 -8.52 -0.90 0.55
N ASP A 95 -7.33 -1.43 0.86
CA ASP A 95 -6.20 -0.63 1.32
C ASP A 95 -5.80 0.39 0.24
N VAL A 96 -5.76 1.68 0.60
CA VAL A 96 -5.36 2.75 -0.33
C VAL A 96 -3.92 2.57 -0.82
N ARG A 97 -3.05 1.93 -0.02
CA ARG A 97 -1.64 1.72 -0.36
C ARG A 97 -1.46 0.84 -1.60
N LEU A 98 -2.43 -0.02 -1.91
CA LEU A 98 -2.42 -0.84 -3.13
C LEU A 98 -2.52 0.00 -4.41
N ARG A 99 -3.31 1.09 -4.36
CA ARG A 99 -3.39 2.04 -5.47
C ARG A 99 -2.15 2.95 -5.50
N ALA A 100 -1.75 3.40 -4.31
CA ALA A 100 -0.65 4.33 -4.14
C ALA A 100 0.71 3.75 -4.52
N GLU A 101 0.91 2.44 -4.37
CA GLU A 101 2.14 1.76 -4.81
C GLU A 101 2.46 2.04 -6.28
N PHE A 102 1.45 1.99 -7.14
CA PHE A 102 1.59 2.34 -8.55
C PHE A 102 1.81 3.84 -8.76
N ASP A 103 0.91 4.68 -8.23
CA ASP A 103 0.93 6.13 -8.52
C ASP A 103 2.20 6.82 -7.96
N LEU A 104 2.71 6.38 -6.80
CA LEU A 104 3.95 6.92 -6.20
C LEU A 104 5.21 6.18 -6.70
N SER A 105 5.07 5.03 -7.37
CA SER A 105 6.19 4.14 -7.72
C SER A 105 7.05 3.82 -6.49
N CYS A 106 6.38 3.35 -5.43
CA CYS A 106 6.95 3.14 -4.10
C CYS A 106 6.39 1.83 -3.55
N GLY A 107 7.23 0.97 -2.98
CA GLY A 107 6.78 -0.32 -2.45
C GLY A 107 5.72 -0.12 -1.36
N LYS A 108 4.66 -0.92 -1.37
CA LYS A 108 3.54 -0.76 -0.41
C LYS A 108 3.98 -0.71 1.07
N ALA A 109 5.02 -1.45 1.43
CA ALA A 109 5.56 -1.48 2.79
C ALA A 109 6.22 -0.16 3.22
N GLU A 110 6.64 0.66 2.25
CA GLU A 110 7.24 1.99 2.47
C GLU A 110 6.18 3.10 2.49
N LEU A 111 4.91 2.76 2.25
CA LEU A 111 3.79 3.68 2.23
C LEU A 111 3.07 3.74 3.57
N GLN A 112 2.79 4.96 4.02
CA GLN A 112 1.96 5.24 5.19
C GLN A 112 0.71 5.98 4.75
N ALA A 113 -0.44 5.54 5.25
CA ALA A 113 -1.74 6.15 4.95
C ALA A 113 -2.34 6.80 6.20
N SER A 114 -2.88 8.00 6.05
CA SER A 114 -3.58 8.72 7.11
C SER A 114 -4.93 9.24 6.62
N LYS A 115 -5.99 9.02 7.40
CA LYS A 115 -7.30 9.60 7.10
C LYS A 115 -7.23 11.12 7.27
N LEU A 116 -7.62 11.85 6.23
CA LEU A 116 -7.75 13.31 6.28
C LEU A 116 -9.19 13.69 6.62
N ASP A 117 -10.16 12.95 6.06
CA ASP A 117 -11.58 13.06 6.38
C ASP A 117 -12.27 11.69 6.16
N ARG A 118 -13.62 11.67 6.15
CA ARG A 118 -14.42 10.44 5.98
C ARG A 118 -14.22 9.74 4.62
N VAL A 119 -13.87 10.50 3.57
CA VAL A 119 -13.74 10.04 2.19
C VAL A 119 -12.39 10.35 1.58
N THR A 120 -11.49 11.04 2.28
CA THR A 120 -10.16 11.39 1.78
C THR A 120 -9.06 10.80 2.66
N THR A 121 -8.09 10.17 2.02
CA THR A 121 -6.91 9.58 2.68
C THR A 121 -5.65 10.13 2.03
N GLY A 122 -4.72 10.64 2.84
CA GLY A 122 -3.38 10.97 2.41
C GLY A 122 -2.49 9.74 2.43
N VAL A 123 -1.58 9.62 1.46
CA VAL A 123 -0.54 8.59 1.45
C VAL A 123 0.80 9.25 1.22
N VAL A 124 1.78 8.87 2.03
CA VAL A 124 3.17 9.35 1.97
C VAL A 124 4.13 8.17 1.92
N GLY A 125 5.26 8.33 1.23
CA GLY A 125 6.34 7.34 1.18
C GLY A 125 7.29 7.59 0.01
N CYS A 126 8.52 7.11 0.11
CA CYS A 126 9.57 7.30 -0.90
C CYS A 126 9.78 8.78 -1.32
N GLY A 127 9.66 9.73 -0.38
CA GLY A 127 9.79 11.17 -0.65
C GLY A 127 8.66 11.77 -1.50
N LYS A 128 7.52 11.08 -1.60
CA LYS A 128 6.36 11.51 -2.36
C LYS A 128 5.10 11.44 -1.51
N ARG A 129 4.10 12.23 -1.90
CA ARG A 129 2.77 12.23 -1.29
C ARG A 129 1.67 12.39 -2.33
N ALA A 130 0.52 11.82 -2.01
CA ALA A 130 -0.71 11.98 -2.78
C ALA A 130 -1.93 11.95 -1.86
N THR A 131 -3.04 12.52 -2.34
CA THR A 131 -4.34 12.38 -1.68
C THR A 131 -5.26 11.52 -2.54
N TYR A 132 -6.04 10.67 -1.89
CA TYR A 132 -6.99 9.77 -2.54
C TYR A 132 -8.38 10.03 -2.01
N ARG A 133 -9.35 10.06 -2.92
CA ARG A 133 -10.75 10.16 -2.57
C ARG A 133 -11.46 8.84 -2.83
N LEU A 134 -12.15 8.37 -1.81
CA LEU A 134 -13.01 7.20 -1.87
C LEU A 134 -14.22 7.51 -2.74
N ARG A 135 -14.44 6.66 -3.74
CA ARG A 135 -15.61 6.72 -4.62
C ARG A 135 -16.38 5.42 -4.50
N LYS A 136 -17.71 5.54 -4.51
CA LYS A 136 -18.62 4.41 -4.56
C LYS A 136 -19.07 4.22 -6.01
N ALA A 137 -18.90 3.02 -6.54
CA ALA A 137 -19.40 2.63 -7.86
C ALA A 137 -20.33 1.44 -7.69
N GLY A 138 -21.64 1.68 -7.75
CA GLY A 138 -22.63 0.65 -7.40
C GLY A 138 -22.44 0.17 -5.96
N TYR A 139 -22.13 -1.12 -5.79
CA TYR A 139 -21.90 -1.76 -4.49
C TYR A 139 -20.41 -1.89 -4.13
N SER A 140 -19.48 -1.34 -4.91
CA SER A 140 -18.04 -1.38 -4.60
C SER A 140 -17.50 0.01 -4.27
N TYR A 141 -16.34 0.01 -3.61
CA TYR A 141 -15.56 1.20 -3.34
C TYR A 141 -14.23 1.13 -4.08
N SER A 142 -13.75 2.28 -4.54
CA SER A 142 -12.43 2.43 -5.13
C SER A 142 -11.79 3.74 -4.69
N TRP A 143 -10.46 3.74 -4.62
CA TRP A 143 -9.68 4.95 -4.40
C TRP A 143 -9.36 5.60 -5.74
N ILE A 144 -9.65 6.90 -5.84
CA ILE A 144 -9.28 7.71 -7.00
C ILE A 144 -8.29 8.76 -6.54
N LEU A 145 -7.23 8.95 -7.32
CA LEU A 145 -6.26 10.02 -7.08
C LEU A 145 -6.98 11.38 -7.11
N ASN A 146 -6.83 12.15 -6.04
CA ASN A 146 -7.54 13.40 -5.80
C ASN A 146 -6.63 14.63 -5.97
N SER A 147 -5.32 14.43 -6.12
CA SER A 147 -4.33 15.47 -6.40
C SER A 147 -3.16 14.91 -7.20
N PRO A 148 -2.39 15.73 -7.94
CA PRO A 148 -1.09 15.31 -8.48
C PRO A 148 -0.19 14.76 -7.37
N VAL A 149 0.67 13.80 -7.73
CA VAL A 149 1.72 13.31 -6.83
C VAL A 149 2.73 14.43 -6.64
N THR A 150 2.94 14.81 -5.38
CA THR A 150 3.91 15.85 -5.00
C THR A 150 5.16 15.17 -4.48
N GLN A 151 6.35 15.66 -4.84
CA GLN A 151 7.58 15.30 -4.13
C GLN A 151 7.68 16.16 -2.87
N ASP A 152 8.01 15.53 -1.75
CA ASP A 152 8.36 16.29 -0.56
C ASP A 152 9.74 16.91 -0.85
N GLU A 153 9.76 18.21 -1.15
CA GLU A 153 11.00 18.97 -1.19
C GLU A 153 11.65 18.85 0.19
N VAL A 154 12.75 18.10 0.27
CA VAL A 154 13.74 18.33 1.31
C VAL A 154 14.12 19.79 1.16
N PRO A 155 13.89 20.66 2.16
CA PRO A 155 14.30 22.06 2.04
C PRO A 155 15.77 22.06 1.66
N ALA A 156 16.09 22.61 0.48
CA ALA A 156 17.47 22.87 0.13
C ALA A 156 18.05 23.64 1.31
N SER A 157 19.08 23.07 1.97
CA SER A 157 19.79 23.77 3.04
C SER A 157 20.17 25.12 2.45
N VAL A 158 19.54 26.19 2.95
CA VAL A 158 19.91 27.55 2.58
C VAL A 158 21.42 27.60 2.80
N PRO A 159 22.24 27.83 1.75
CA PRO A 159 23.67 27.91 1.95
C PRO A 159 23.86 29.04 2.96
N VAL A 160 24.34 28.69 4.15
CA VAL A 160 24.79 29.67 5.14
C VAL A 160 25.85 30.47 4.42
N GLN A 161 25.49 31.66 3.93
CA GLN A 161 26.47 32.60 3.44
C GLN A 161 27.42 32.82 4.62
N ALA A 162 28.67 32.37 4.43
CA ALA A 162 29.74 32.68 5.36
C ALA A 162 29.72 34.19 5.59
N PRO A 163 29.75 34.68 6.84
CA PRO A 163 29.83 36.11 7.09
C PRO A 163 31.01 36.67 6.30
N ALA A 164 30.76 37.72 5.53
CA ALA A 164 31.77 38.38 4.71
C ALA A 164 33.00 38.70 5.58
N PRO A 165 34.23 38.49 5.07
CA PRO A 165 35.43 38.83 5.82
C PRO A 165 35.39 40.32 6.17
N ALA A 166 35.43 40.61 7.47
CA ALA A 166 35.60 41.96 7.97
C ALA A 166 36.88 42.55 7.36
N SER A 167 36.74 43.69 6.68
CA SER A 167 37.87 44.44 6.16
C SER A 167 38.79 44.83 7.32
N ALA A 168 40.03 44.34 7.31
CA ALA A 168 41.10 44.76 8.21
C ALA A 168 41.56 46.21 7.88
N PRO A 169 42.22 46.89 8.82
CA PRO A 169 42.10 48.33 9.06
C PRO A 169 42.88 49.20 8.07
N ALA A 170 42.40 50.43 7.86
CA ALA A 170 43.14 51.45 7.13
C ALA A 170 44.41 51.84 7.92
N ASP A 171 45.52 51.82 7.19
CA ASP A 171 46.87 52.19 7.62
C ASP A 171 46.95 53.56 8.31
N GLU A 172 47.82 53.55 9.31
CA GLU A 172 48.33 54.66 10.10
C GLU A 172 49.00 55.72 9.20
N VAL A 173 48.51 56.97 9.27
CA VAL A 173 49.11 58.11 8.58
C VAL A 173 50.34 58.57 9.37
N PRO A 174 51.57 58.60 8.80
CA PRO A 174 52.72 59.17 9.47
C PRO A 174 52.62 60.71 9.47
N VAL A 175 52.71 61.29 10.66
CA VAL A 175 52.81 62.75 10.87
C VAL A 175 54.17 63.25 10.38
N PRO A 176 54.25 64.28 9.51
CA PRO A 176 55.52 64.87 9.10
C PRO A 176 56.11 65.77 10.20
N THR A 177 57.41 65.61 10.42
CA THR A 177 58.28 66.46 11.23
C THR A 177 58.35 67.89 10.67
N GLU A 178 58.12 68.90 11.51
CA GLU A 178 58.54 70.29 11.24
C GLU A 178 59.68 70.70 12.19
N LEU A 179 60.73 71.22 11.54
CA LEU A 179 61.85 72.11 11.92
C LEU A 179 62.22 72.32 13.41
#